data_AF-A0A529HJP4-F1
#
_entry.id   AF-A0A529HJP4-F1
#
_cell.length_a   1.000
_cell.length_b   1.000
_cell.length_c   1.000
_cell.angle_alpha   90.00
_cell.angle_beta   90.00
_cell.angle_gamma   90.00
#
_symmetry.space_group_name_H-M   'P 1'
#
loop_
_entity.id
_entity.type
_entity.pdbx_description
1 polymer ?
#
loop_
_entity_poly.entity_id
_entity_poly.type
_entity_poly.pdbx_seq_one_letter_code
_entity_poly.pdbx_strand_id
1 'polypeptide(L)'
;DILIATPGRLTDLVREGDLILADTKWLVLDEGDRMLDMGFINDVKRIAKATAPDRQTALFSATMPDEIAELAKGLLKTPVRVEVAPQSTAAAEIVQSVVLARTKQKRQVLSKMLADEAMKSVIIFSRTKHGADRVTKDLDRDGFKA
;
A
#
# COMPACT_ATOMS: atom_id res chain seq x y z
N ASP A 1 20.28 3.76 -17.12
CA ASP A 1 20.06 2.62 -16.20
C ASP A 1 18.97 2.92 -15.19
N ILE A 2 18.44 1.89 -14.53
CA ILE A 2 17.37 1.98 -13.54
C ILE A 2 17.67 1.03 -12.39
N LEU A 3 17.46 1.48 -11.15
CA LEU A 3 17.54 0.68 -9.93
C LEU A 3 16.20 0.72 -9.21
N ILE A 4 15.69 -0.44 -8.81
CA ILE A 4 14.50 -0.59 -7.97
C ILE A 4 14.95 -1.22 -6.66
N ALA A 5 14.61 -0.61 -5.53
CA ALA A 5 15.04 -1.09 -4.22
C ALA A 5 14.08 -0.67 -3.10
N THR A 6 14.12 -1.38 -1.98
CA THR A 6 13.46 -0.99 -0.74
C THR A 6 14.39 -0.11 0.11
N PRO A 7 13.86 0.86 0.89
CA PRO A 7 14.69 1.86 1.57
C PRO A 7 15.77 1.28 2.49
N GLY A 8 15.43 0.27 3.30
CA GLY A 8 16.38 -0.34 4.23
C GLY A 8 17.59 -0.93 3.52
N ARG A 9 17.36 -1.83 2.54
CA ARG A 9 18.46 -2.50 1.82
C ARG A 9 19.29 -1.52 1.00
N LEU A 10 18.65 -0.54 0.37
CA LEU A 10 19.37 0.48 -0.41
C LEU A 10 20.27 1.34 0.50
N THR A 11 19.77 1.73 1.67
CA THR A 11 20.55 2.51 2.64
C THR A 11 21.77 1.74 3.14
N ASP A 12 21.64 0.45 3.40
CA ASP A 12 22.76 -0.39 3.82
C ASP A 12 23.85 -0.47 2.73
N LEU A 13 23.46 -0.73 1.47
CA LEU A 13 24.40 -0.80 0.34
C LEU A 13 25.16 0.51 0.11
N VAL A 14 24.46 1.64 0.25
CA VAL A 14 25.09 2.96 0.13
C VAL A 14 26.04 3.23 1.30
N ARG A 15 25.68 2.81 2.53
CA ARG A 15 26.53 2.95 3.72
C ARG A 15 27.80 2.09 3.63
N GLU A 16 27.69 0.89 3.07
CA GLU A 16 28.80 -0.05 2.89
C GLU A 16 29.74 0.35 1.75
N GLY A 17 29.31 1.28 0.87
CA GLY A 17 30.09 1.74 -0.27
C GLY A 17 29.95 0.84 -1.51
N ASP A 18 29.11 -0.18 -1.43
CA ASP A 18 28.81 -1.10 -2.54
C ASP A 18 28.00 -0.44 -3.66
N LEU A 19 27.37 0.69 -3.36
CA LEU A 19 26.57 1.45 -4.32
C LEU A 19 26.72 2.97 -4.11
N ILE A 20 26.97 3.70 -5.21
CA ILE A 20 27.08 5.15 -5.22
C ILE A 20 25.90 5.73 -6.00
N LEU A 21 25.12 6.61 -5.36
CA LEU A 21 23.94 7.25 -5.96
C LEU A 21 24.19 8.68 -6.46
N ALA A 22 25.43 9.17 -6.40
CA ALA A 22 25.76 10.58 -6.65
C ALA A 22 25.28 11.11 -8.02
N ASP A 23 25.27 10.26 -9.06
CA ASP A 23 24.85 10.63 -10.42
C ASP A 23 23.34 10.41 -10.69
N THR A 24 22.56 10.12 -9.64
CA THR A 24 21.13 9.80 -9.78
C THR A 24 20.32 11.07 -10.02
N LYS A 25 19.84 11.24 -11.26
CA LYS A 25 19.04 12.39 -11.70
C LYS A 25 17.54 12.28 -11.42
N TRP A 26 17.05 11.08 -11.08
CA TRP A 26 15.64 10.80 -10.85
C TRP A 26 15.47 9.97 -9.58
N LEU A 27 14.65 10.45 -8.65
CA LEU A 27 14.25 9.71 -7.45
C LEU A 27 12.73 9.52 -7.45
N VAL A 28 12.28 8.27 -7.43
CA VAL A 28 10.86 7.94 -7.35
C VAL A 28 10.58 7.29 -6.00
N LEU A 29 9.62 7.85 -5.29
CA LEU A 29 9.10 7.34 -4.02
C LEU A 29 7.67 6.86 -4.28
N ASP A 30 7.46 5.56 -4.16
CA ASP A 30 6.15 4.93 -4.36
C ASP A 30 5.60 4.41 -3.03
N GLU A 31 4.27 4.42 -2.87
CA GLU A 31 3.57 4.14 -1.61
C GLU A 31 4.15 4.90 -0.40
N GLY A 32 4.25 6.24 -0.52
CA GLY A 32 4.82 7.13 0.50
C GLY A 32 4.27 6.90 1.91
N ASP A 33 2.95 6.84 2.04
CA ASP A 33 2.23 6.54 3.28
C ASP A 33 2.60 5.18 3.88
N ARG A 34 2.74 4.13 3.07
CA ARG A 34 3.20 2.83 3.56
C ARG A 34 4.64 2.87 4.07
N MET A 35 5.51 3.65 3.42
CA MET A 35 6.87 3.87 3.93
C MET A 35 6.87 4.56 5.30
N LEU A 36 5.90 5.43 5.58
CA LEU A 36 5.68 6.00 6.92
C LEU A 36 5.25 4.92 7.91
N ASP A 37 4.25 4.10 7.57
CA ASP A 37 3.76 3.02 8.42
C ASP A 37 4.85 2.02 8.81
N MET A 38 5.80 1.79 7.90
CA MET A 38 6.96 0.92 8.12
C MET A 38 8.13 1.61 8.83
N GLY A 39 8.05 2.92 9.09
CA GLY A 39 9.10 3.69 9.77
C GLY A 39 10.30 4.07 8.91
N PHE A 40 10.20 3.99 7.58
CA PHE A 40 11.32 4.20 6.65
C PHE A 40 11.60 5.65 6.29
N ILE A 41 10.91 6.63 6.90
CA ILE A 41 11.10 8.06 6.61
C ILE A 41 12.55 8.51 6.73
N ASN A 42 13.27 8.01 7.74
CA ASN A 42 14.67 8.38 7.95
C ASN A 42 15.58 7.81 6.86
N ASP A 43 15.32 6.59 6.41
CA ASP A 43 16.09 5.94 5.35
C ASP A 43 15.84 6.62 4.00
N VAL A 44 14.59 6.97 3.70
CA VAL A 44 14.24 7.78 2.51
C VAL A 44 15.00 9.11 2.51
N LYS A 45 15.04 9.81 3.66
CA LYS A 45 15.81 11.06 3.79
C LYS A 45 17.32 10.86 3.58
N ARG A 46 17.88 9.73 4.00
CA ARG A 46 19.31 9.39 3.77
C ARG A 46 19.58 9.11 2.30
N ILE A 47 18.75 8.30 1.66
CA ILE A 47 18.84 7.99 0.22
C ILE A 47 18.77 9.28 -0.60
N ALA A 48 17.79 10.13 -0.32
CA ALA A 48 17.63 11.41 -0.98
C ALA A 48 18.86 12.35 -0.84
N LYS A 49 19.59 12.27 0.28
CA LYS A 49 20.84 13.03 0.47
C LYS A 49 22.03 12.42 -0.29
N ALA A 50 22.01 11.12 -0.56
CA ALA A 50 23.06 10.43 -1.32
C ALA A 50 22.91 10.59 -2.84
N THR A 51 21.74 11.02 -3.31
CA THR A 51 21.46 11.32 -4.73
C THR A 51 21.86 12.74 -5.14
N ALA A 52 21.92 13.01 -6.45
CA ALA A 52 22.25 14.33 -6.98
C ALA A 52 21.37 15.45 -6.39
N PRO A 53 21.93 16.64 -6.10
CA PRO A 53 21.18 17.76 -5.51
C PRO A 53 20.19 18.40 -6.50
N ASP A 54 20.43 18.30 -7.80
CA ASP A 54 19.61 18.84 -8.90
C ASP A 54 18.69 17.79 -9.53
N ARG A 55 18.48 16.66 -8.86
CA ARG A 55 17.56 15.61 -9.33
C ARG A 55 16.11 16.07 -9.44
N GLN A 56 15.37 15.38 -10.30
CA GLN A 56 13.91 15.38 -10.30
C GLN A 56 13.39 14.30 -9.33
N THR A 57 12.42 14.65 -8.49
CA THR A 57 11.79 13.71 -7.55
C THR A 57 10.30 13.58 -7.85
N ALA A 58 9.78 12.35 -7.84
CA ALA A 58 8.35 12.05 -7.87
C ALA A 58 7.96 11.30 -6.59
N LEU A 59 6.81 11.66 -6.01
CA LEU A 59 6.25 11.01 -4.83
C LEU A 59 4.82 10.58 -5.15
N PHE A 60 4.56 9.29 -5.02
CA PHE A 60 3.24 8.67 -5.15
C PHE A 60 2.81 8.18 -3.78
N SER A 61 1.57 8.49 -3.40
CA SER A 61 0.99 8.11 -2.12
C SER A 61 -0.52 8.06 -2.27
N ALA A 62 -1.16 7.05 -1.69
CA ALA A 62 -2.62 6.93 -1.74
C ALA A 62 -3.27 7.94 -0.78
N THR A 63 -2.67 8.10 0.39
CA THR A 63 -3.08 9.07 1.42
C THR A 63 -2.03 10.18 1.56
N MET A 64 -2.41 11.30 2.19
CA MET A 64 -1.51 12.44 2.40
C MET A 64 -1.60 12.95 3.85
N PRO A 65 -1.18 12.15 4.85
CA PRO A 65 -1.05 12.62 6.23
C PRO A 65 0.04 13.69 6.34
N ASP A 66 0.04 14.45 7.43
CA ASP A 66 0.93 15.59 7.63
C ASP A 66 2.41 15.19 7.51
N GLU A 67 2.80 14.00 7.98
CA GLU A 67 4.18 13.51 7.89
C GLU A 67 4.63 13.27 6.44
N ILE A 68 3.73 12.79 5.57
CA ILE A 68 4.03 12.65 4.13
C ILE A 68 4.06 14.01 3.45
N ALA A 69 3.18 14.93 3.83
CA ALA A 69 3.22 16.29 3.33
C ALA A 69 4.55 16.99 3.70
N GLU A 70 5.05 16.81 4.92
CA GLU A 70 6.35 17.32 5.36
C GLU A 70 7.51 16.63 4.64
N LEU A 71 7.44 15.32 4.41
CA LEU A 71 8.42 14.61 3.58
C LEU A 71 8.46 15.19 2.16
N ALA A 72 7.30 15.41 1.56
CA ALA A 72 7.16 15.97 0.22
C ALA A 72 7.80 17.37 0.14
N LYS A 73 7.55 18.25 1.11
CA LYS A 73 8.18 19.59 1.19
C LYS A 73 9.70 19.53 1.24
N GLY A 74 10.27 18.52 1.91
CA GLY A 74 11.72 18.35 2.04
C GLY A 74 12.39 17.72 0.83
N LEU A 75 11.66 16.97 0.00
CA LEU A 75 12.22 16.16 -1.09
C LEU A 75 11.88 16.66 -2.49
N LEU A 76 10.79 17.38 -2.64
CA LEU A 76 10.29 17.92 -3.90
C LEU A 76 10.66 19.41 -4.01
N LYS A 77 10.93 19.87 -5.23
CA LYS A 77 11.16 21.30 -5.54
C LYS A 77 10.01 21.79 -6.42
N THR A 78 9.18 22.69 -5.90
CA THR A 78 8.01 23.25 -6.60
C THR A 78 7.18 22.19 -7.34
N PRO A 79 6.65 21.17 -6.63
CA PRO A 79 6.00 20.04 -7.29
C PRO A 79 4.69 20.43 -7.95
N VAL A 80 4.42 19.83 -9.11
CA VAL A 80 3.06 19.77 -9.66
C VAL A 80 2.30 18.70 -8.88
N ARG A 81 1.19 19.09 -8.24
CA ARG A 81 0.33 18.17 -7.51
C ARG A 81 -0.78 17.68 -8.43
N VAL A 82 -0.87 16.37 -8.60
CA VAL A 82 -1.93 15.70 -9.37
C VAL A 82 -2.71 14.82 -8.41
N GLU A 83 -4.01 15.08 -8.27
CA GLU A 83 -4.88 14.33 -7.38
C GLU A 83 -6.09 13.79 -8.12
N VAL A 84 -6.40 12.52 -7.90
CA VAL A 84 -7.56 11.86 -8.48
C VAL A 84 -8.65 11.82 -7.42
N ALA A 85 -9.41 12.91 -7.32
CA ALA A 85 -10.55 13.13 -6.42
C ALA A 85 -10.28 12.98 -4.89
N PRO A 86 -11.11 13.59 -4.02
CA PRO A 86 -10.95 13.44 -2.57
C PRO A 86 -11.29 12.01 -2.12
N GLN A 87 -10.38 11.37 -1.37
CA GLN A 87 -10.59 10.04 -0.77
C GLN A 87 -11.86 9.92 0.09
N SER A 88 -12.43 11.04 0.56
CA SER A 88 -13.62 11.06 1.41
C SER A 88 -14.91 10.61 0.70
N THR A 89 -14.91 10.51 -0.62
CA THR A 89 -16.09 10.06 -1.38
C THR A 89 -16.29 8.55 -1.32
N ALA A 90 -15.22 7.77 -1.30
CA ALA A 90 -15.32 6.31 -1.23
C ALA A 90 -16.04 5.85 0.04
N ALA A 91 -15.70 6.40 1.21
CA ALA A 91 -16.33 6.01 2.47
C ALA A 91 -17.82 6.38 2.57
N ALA A 92 -18.25 7.47 1.91
CA ALA A 92 -19.64 7.90 1.90
C ALA A 92 -20.53 7.01 1.01
N GLU A 93 -19.96 6.45 -0.06
CA GLU A 93 -20.67 5.53 -0.97
C GLU A 93 -20.61 4.07 -0.52
N ILE A 94 -19.69 3.71 0.38
CA ILE A 94 -19.59 2.34 0.92
C ILE A 94 -20.69 2.11 1.96
N VAL A 95 -21.66 1.27 1.61
CA VAL A 95 -22.61 0.71 2.56
C VAL A 95 -21.90 -0.31 3.45
N GLN A 96 -21.78 0.00 4.74
CA GLN A 96 -21.17 -0.89 5.73
C GLN A 96 -22.25 -1.59 6.57
N SER A 97 -22.07 -2.89 6.81
CA SER A 97 -22.95 -3.65 7.70
C SER A 97 -22.14 -4.60 8.58
N VAL A 98 -22.68 -4.93 9.75
CA VAL A 98 -22.07 -5.85 10.70
C VAL A 98 -23.03 -7.00 10.96
N VAL A 99 -22.56 -8.23 10.71
CA VAL A 99 -23.32 -9.45 11.01
C VAL A 99 -22.72 -10.14 12.23
N LEU A 100 -23.45 -10.16 13.34
CA LEU A 100 -23.05 -10.85 14.56
C LEU A 100 -23.25 -12.37 14.36
N ALA A 101 -22.16 -13.12 14.33
CA ALA A 101 -22.17 -14.56 14.16
C ALA A 101 -21.10 -15.25 15.00
N ARG A 102 -21.41 -16.44 15.53
CA ARG A 102 -20.39 -17.29 16.18
C ARG A 102 -19.41 -17.81 15.14
N THR A 103 -18.17 -18.10 15.54
CA THR A 103 -17.11 -18.57 14.63
C THR A 103 -17.52 -19.74 13.75
N LYS A 104 -18.23 -20.73 14.32
CA LYS A 104 -18.72 -21.92 13.58
C LYS A 104 -19.79 -21.60 12.54
N GLN A 105 -20.50 -20.47 12.68
CA GLN A 105 -21.58 -20.07 11.79
C GLN A 105 -21.10 -19.19 10.61
N LYS A 106 -19.90 -18.60 10.70
CA LYS A 106 -19.40 -17.65 9.70
C LYS A 106 -19.39 -18.21 8.27
N ARG A 107 -19.01 -19.47 8.09
CA ARG A 107 -19.06 -20.15 6.78
C ARG A 107 -20.47 -20.13 6.17
N GLN A 108 -21.45 -20.56 6.95
CA GLN A 108 -22.83 -20.68 6.46
C GLN A 108 -23.43 -19.29 6.19
N VAL A 109 -23.12 -18.30 7.03
CA VAL A 109 -23.53 -16.91 6.82
C VAL A 109 -22.93 -16.36 5.54
N LEU A 110 -21.61 -16.53 5.34
CA LEU A 110 -20.92 -16.08 4.14
C LEU A 110 -21.50 -16.72 2.87
N SER A 111 -21.72 -18.03 2.87
CA SER A 111 -22.31 -18.75 1.73
C SER A 111 -23.72 -18.25 1.40
N LYS A 112 -24.53 -17.92 2.41
CA LYS A 112 -25.85 -17.31 2.20
C LYS A 112 -25.75 -15.91 1.60
N MET A 113 -24.76 -15.12 1.99
CA MET A 113 -24.54 -13.78 1.42
C MET A 113 -24.10 -13.88 -0.04
N LEU A 114 -23.17 -14.78 -0.36
CA LEU A 114 -22.66 -14.98 -1.72
C LEU A 114 -23.66 -15.60 -2.68
N ALA A 115 -24.76 -16.18 -2.18
CA ALA A 115 -25.86 -16.65 -3.01
C ALA A 115 -26.68 -15.50 -3.64
N ASP A 116 -26.49 -14.25 -3.20
CA ASP A 116 -27.07 -13.07 -3.83
C ASP A 116 -26.41 -12.80 -5.19
N GLU A 117 -27.19 -12.78 -6.27
CA GLU A 117 -26.72 -12.53 -7.63
C GLU A 117 -26.09 -11.14 -7.82
N ALA A 118 -26.35 -10.19 -6.91
CA ALA A 118 -25.65 -8.90 -6.87
C ALA A 118 -24.16 -9.06 -6.52
N MET A 119 -23.79 -10.11 -5.80
CA MET A 119 -22.41 -10.40 -5.34
C MET A 119 -21.59 -11.17 -6.37
N LYS A 120 -21.46 -10.64 -7.59
CA LYS A 120 -20.77 -11.31 -8.71
C LYS A 120 -19.25 -11.48 -8.51
N SER A 121 -18.61 -10.51 -7.86
CA SER A 121 -17.17 -10.52 -7.60
C SER A 121 -16.91 -9.92 -6.23
N VAL A 122 -16.45 -10.74 -5.29
CA VAL A 122 -16.31 -10.37 -3.89
C VAL A 122 -14.89 -10.66 -3.41
N ILE A 123 -14.30 -9.72 -2.69
CA ILE A 123 -13.03 -9.91 -2.00
C ILE A 123 -13.32 -10.25 -0.54
N ILE A 124 -12.78 -11.37 -0.05
CA ILE A 124 -12.96 -11.83 1.32
C ILE A 124 -11.63 -11.76 2.05
N PHE A 125 -11.54 -10.87 3.04
CA PHE A 125 -10.35 -10.73 3.87
C PHE A 125 -10.39 -11.71 5.05
N SER A 126 -9.27 -12.38 5.30
CA SER A 126 -9.06 -13.20 6.49
C SER A 126 -7.74 -12.85 7.15
N ARG A 127 -7.64 -13.06 8.46
CA ARG A 127 -6.47 -12.62 9.25
C ARG A 127 -5.19 -13.39 8.90
N THR A 128 -5.29 -14.66 8.54
CA THR A 128 -4.13 -15.54 8.34
C THR A 128 -4.22 -16.26 7.01
N LYS A 129 -3.07 -16.58 6.41
CA LYS A 129 -3.01 -17.40 5.19
C LYS A 129 -3.80 -18.70 5.33
N HIS A 130 -3.58 -19.44 6.42
CA HIS A 130 -4.33 -20.67 6.69
C HIS A 130 -5.83 -20.44 6.84
N GLY A 131 -6.25 -19.27 7.32
CA GLY A 131 -7.65 -18.86 7.35
C GLY A 131 -8.21 -18.65 5.94
N ALA A 132 -7.47 -17.99 5.06
CA ALA A 132 -7.84 -17.78 3.66
C ALA A 132 -7.98 -19.13 2.95
N ASP A 133 -6.98 -20.00 3.05
CA ASP A 133 -7.00 -21.34 2.45
C ASP A 133 -8.19 -22.17 2.91
N ARG A 134 -8.60 -22.01 4.18
CA ARG A 134 -9.78 -22.69 4.73
C ARG A 134 -11.07 -22.13 4.13
N VAL A 135 -11.20 -20.80 4.02
CA VAL A 135 -12.37 -20.15 3.44
C VAL A 135 -12.55 -20.58 1.98
N THR A 136 -11.48 -20.59 1.17
CA THR A 136 -11.53 -21.07 -0.23
C THR A 136 -12.07 -22.49 -0.32
N LYS A 137 -11.51 -23.44 0.45
CA LYS A 137 -11.97 -24.84 0.47
C LYS A 137 -13.43 -25.01 0.92
N ASP A 138 -13.86 -24.17 1.86
CA ASP A 138 -15.23 -24.19 2.34
C ASP A 138 -16.20 -23.69 1.26
N LEU A 139 -15.83 -22.61 0.56
CA LEU A 139 -16.61 -22.03 -0.55
C LEU A 139 -16.67 -22.96 -1.78
N ASP A 140 -15.56 -23.60 -2.15
CA ASP A 140 -15.53 -24.61 -3.21
C ASP A 140 -16.50 -25.76 -2.91
N ARG A 141 -16.55 -26.21 -1.65
CA ARG A 141 -17.49 -27.24 -1.21
C ARG A 141 -18.94 -26.77 -1.25
N ASP A 142 -19.16 -25.49 -0.97
CA ASP A 142 -20.49 -24.86 -1.00
C ASP A 142 -20.91 -24.47 -2.43
N GLY A 143 -20.08 -24.77 -3.45
CA GLY A 143 -20.40 -24.62 -4.87
C GLY A 143 -20.01 -23.27 -5.49
N PHE A 144 -19.31 -22.43 -4.75
CA PHE A 144 -18.78 -21.16 -5.26
C PHE A 144 -17.43 -21.39 -5.94
N LYS A 145 -17.14 -20.61 -6.98
CA LYS A 145 -15.81 -20.58 -7.60
C LYS A 145 -14.92 -19.61 -6.83
N ALA A 146 -14.07 -20.14 -5.95
CA ALA A 146 -13.21 -19.36 -5.05
C ALA A 146 -11.71 -19.51 -5.35
#